data_AF-A0A819DUY2-F1
#
_entry.id   AF-A0A819DUY2-F1
#
_cell.length_a   1.000
_cell.length_b   1.000
_cell.length_c   1.000
_cell.angle_alpha   90.00
_cell.angle_beta   90.00
_cell.angle_gamma   90.00
#
_symmetry.space_group_name_H-M   'P 1'
#
loop_
_entity.id
_entity.type
_entity.pdbx_description
1 polymer ?
#
loop_
_entity_poly.entity_id
_entity_poly.type
_entity_poly.pdbx_seq_one_letter_code
_entity_poly.pdbx_strand_id
1 'polypeptide(L)'
;MVTGKARCVTCGKEKATTKCGGCSQDFCFNHLTDHRQELGKQFDEIEVTHDLFRQILTDKNDISQNQILIQQINEWECNSIKKVQQSAENARQIVFKHTTKHINKIEMKLNKMTEQLRESRQENDFFEADLKLWKEELERLTKELHNPLQITFEQISLPLVSNIYVDIPSISLHSNNIAIDARWIQNGITVAGGNGRGNGLNQLTSPVGLYVDDDQTIYASDYEHHRIMEWKYGAISGQIVAGGNGVGNRNDQLNGPTDLIIDKKE
;
A
#
# COMPACT_ATOMS: atom_id res chain seq x y z
N MET A 1 7.22 39.47 -21.91
CA MET A 1 5.98 39.80 -21.18
C MET A 1 4.81 39.12 -21.88
N VAL A 2 4.25 38.07 -21.28
CA VAL A 2 2.88 37.61 -21.61
C VAL A 2 2.22 37.26 -20.27
N THR A 3 1.54 38.23 -19.67
CA THR A 3 0.75 38.04 -18.44
C THR A 3 -0.64 37.53 -18.84
N GLY A 4 -0.73 36.27 -19.25
CA GLY A 4 -2.00 35.56 -19.36
C GLY A 4 -2.43 35.09 -17.97
N LYS A 5 -3.64 35.45 -17.53
CA LYS A 5 -4.22 34.84 -16.32
C LYS A 5 -4.60 33.40 -16.68
N ALA A 6 -3.97 32.41 -16.05
CA ALA A 6 -4.37 31.01 -16.19
C ALA A 6 -4.67 30.41 -14.81
N ARG A 7 -5.27 29.22 -14.82
CA ARG A 7 -5.71 28.55 -13.61
C ARG A 7 -4.56 27.74 -13.03
N CYS A 8 -4.16 28.06 -11.80
CA CYS A 8 -3.13 27.27 -11.13
C CYS A 8 -3.63 25.85 -10.87
N VAL A 9 -2.86 24.84 -11.25
CA VAL A 9 -3.21 23.41 -11.08
C VAL A 9 -3.40 23.03 -9.61
N THR A 10 -2.64 23.64 -8.69
CA THR A 10 -2.65 23.28 -7.27
C THR A 10 -3.77 23.94 -6.47
N CYS A 11 -4.04 25.24 -6.67
CA CYS A 11 -5.09 25.93 -5.91
C CYS A 11 -6.36 26.25 -6.69
N GLY A 12 -6.38 25.97 -8.00
CA GLY A 12 -7.55 26.15 -8.85
C GLY A 12 -7.98 27.61 -9.05
N LYS A 13 -7.20 28.60 -8.60
CA LYS A 13 -7.51 30.03 -8.74
C LYS A 13 -6.88 30.60 -10.01
N GLU A 14 -7.64 31.43 -10.74
CA GLU A 14 -7.12 32.21 -11.86
C GLU A 14 -6.25 33.36 -11.36
N LYS A 15 -4.95 33.27 -11.65
CA LYS A 15 -3.94 34.24 -11.22
C LYS A 15 -2.87 34.38 -12.30
N ALA A 16 -1.89 35.25 -12.06
CA ALA A 16 -0.65 35.21 -12.83
C ALA A 16 0.03 33.85 -12.56
N THR A 17 0.10 33.02 -13.60
CA THR A 17 0.66 31.68 -13.54
C THR A 17 1.81 31.55 -14.52
N THR A 18 2.75 30.69 -14.18
CA THR A 18 3.88 30.33 -15.03
C THR A 18 3.79 28.85 -15.33
N LYS A 19 3.96 28.51 -16.61
CA LYS A 19 3.98 27.12 -17.08
C LYS A 19 5.33 26.47 -16.74
N CYS A 20 5.29 25.30 -16.12
CA CYS A 20 6.51 24.50 -15.90
C CYS A 20 6.97 23.90 -17.22
N GLY A 21 8.26 24.05 -17.55
CA GLY A 21 8.83 23.52 -18.80
C GLY A 21 8.96 21.99 -18.83
N GLY A 22 8.88 21.33 -17.67
CA GLY A 22 8.90 19.86 -17.56
C GLY A 22 7.50 19.27 -17.66
N CYS A 23 6.69 19.41 -16.62
CA CYS A 23 5.36 18.79 -16.54
C CYS A 23 4.27 19.52 -17.35
N SER A 24 4.59 20.64 -17.99
CA SER A 24 3.66 21.44 -18.81
C SER A 24 2.40 21.95 -18.07
N GLN A 25 2.41 21.97 -16.74
CA GLN A 25 1.32 22.49 -15.91
C GLN A 25 1.54 23.96 -15.53
N ASP A 26 0.44 24.69 -15.30
CA ASP A 26 0.45 26.09 -14.89
C ASP A 26 0.38 26.24 -13.36
N PHE A 27 1.33 26.96 -12.78
CA PHE A 27 1.41 27.20 -11.34
C PHE A 27 1.40 28.70 -11.03
N CYS A 28 0.70 29.10 -9.96
CA CYS A 28 0.91 30.46 -9.42
C CYS A 28 2.26 30.52 -8.71
N PHE A 29 2.81 31.73 -8.53
CA PHE A 29 4.15 31.94 -7.96
C PHE A 29 4.46 31.07 -6.72
N ASN A 30 3.60 31.06 -5.70
CA ASN A 30 3.84 30.27 -4.48
C ASN A 30 3.90 28.75 -4.76
N HIS A 31 2.90 28.19 -5.45
CA HIS A 31 2.91 26.76 -5.75
C HIS A 31 3.96 26.35 -6.78
N LEU A 32 4.45 27.28 -7.60
CA LEU A 32 5.61 27.03 -8.45
C LEU A 32 6.87 26.90 -7.61
N THR A 33 7.01 27.73 -6.57
CA THR A 33 8.10 27.62 -5.58
C THR A 33 8.00 26.30 -4.82
N ASP A 34 6.82 25.89 -4.38
CA ASP A 34 6.61 24.61 -3.69
C ASP A 34 6.94 23.43 -4.63
N HIS A 35 6.47 23.48 -5.87
CA HIS A 35 6.79 22.49 -6.89
C HIS A 35 8.30 22.40 -7.17
N ARG A 36 8.99 23.55 -7.24
CA ARG A 36 10.45 23.60 -7.39
C ARG A 36 11.19 23.10 -6.16
N GLN A 37 10.67 23.34 -4.96
CA GLN A 37 11.25 22.83 -3.73
C GLN A 37 11.15 21.30 -3.69
N GLU A 38 10.03 20.73 -4.15
CA GLU A 38 9.87 19.28 -4.24
C GLU A 38 10.80 18.65 -5.28
N LEU A 39 10.96 19.31 -6.44
CA LEU A 39 11.98 18.91 -7.42
C LEU A 39 13.40 19.05 -6.85
N GLY A 40 13.64 20.05 -6.01
CA GLY A 40 14.90 20.24 -5.29
C GLY A 40 15.21 19.06 -4.37
N LYS A 41 14.23 18.59 -3.59
CA LYS A 41 14.41 17.39 -2.74
C LYS A 41 14.72 16.14 -3.57
N GLN A 42 14.00 15.94 -4.68
CA GLN A 42 14.27 14.80 -5.57
C GLN A 42 15.67 14.89 -6.19
N PHE A 43 16.15 16.10 -6.47
CA PHE A 43 17.50 16.34 -6.96
C PHE A 43 18.55 16.07 -5.88
N ASP A 44 18.33 16.54 -4.64
CA ASP A 44 19.20 16.27 -3.49
C ASP A 44 19.33 14.75 -3.24
N GLU A 45 18.23 13.99 -3.38
CA GLU A 45 18.22 12.52 -3.29
C GLU A 45 19.09 11.87 -4.38
N ILE A 46 19.05 12.41 -5.60
CA ILE A 46 19.90 11.96 -6.72
C ILE A 46 21.37 12.29 -6.45
N GLU A 47 21.69 13.47 -5.92
CA GLU A 47 23.05 13.86 -5.56
C GLU A 47 23.64 12.96 -4.48
N VAL A 48 22.87 12.68 -3.42
CA VAL A 48 23.28 11.75 -2.36
C VAL A 48 23.53 10.35 -2.93
N THR A 49 22.65 9.87 -3.81
CA THR A 49 22.79 8.56 -4.47
C THR A 49 24.02 8.52 -5.37
N HIS A 50 24.29 9.59 -6.12
CA HIS A 50 25.46 9.73 -6.98
C HIS A 50 26.76 9.73 -6.17
N ASP A 51 26.81 10.47 -5.06
CA ASP A 51 28.00 10.56 -4.22
C ASP A 51 28.27 9.26 -3.49
N LEU A 52 27.22 8.57 -3.04
CA LEU A 52 27.31 7.22 -2.51
C LEU A 52 27.85 6.24 -3.56
N PHE A 53 27.36 6.31 -4.80
CA PHE A 53 27.85 5.49 -5.89
C PHE A 53 29.33 5.77 -6.22
N ARG A 54 29.73 7.05 -6.20
CA ARG A 54 31.12 7.46 -6.36
C ARG A 54 32.00 6.95 -5.22
N GLN A 55 31.52 6.99 -3.98
CA GLN A 55 32.22 6.46 -2.81
C GLN A 55 32.46 4.95 -2.94
N ILE A 56 31.44 4.20 -3.36
CA ILE A 56 31.53 2.76 -3.69
C ILE A 56 32.58 2.49 -4.78
N LEU A 57 32.73 3.39 -5.76
CA LEU A 57 33.75 3.26 -6.81
C LEU A 57 35.17 3.53 -6.31
N THR A 58 35.35 4.44 -5.34
CA THR A 58 36.67 4.75 -4.75
C THR A 58 37.14 3.72 -3.73
N ASP A 59 36.24 3.05 -3.01
CA ASP A 59 36.58 1.98 -2.03
C ASP A 59 36.94 0.63 -2.68
N LYS A 60 36.98 0.56 -4.02
CA LYS A 60 37.28 -0.64 -4.85
C LYS A 60 38.69 -1.24 -4.72
N ASN A 61 39.39 -1.05 -3.60
CA ASN A 61 40.60 -1.83 -3.32
C ASN A 61 40.39 -3.03 -2.39
N ASP A 62 39.16 -3.32 -1.92
CA ASP A 62 38.85 -4.68 -1.42
C ASP A 62 37.32 -4.99 -1.39
N ILE A 63 36.96 -6.24 -1.76
CA ILE A 63 35.67 -6.93 -1.50
C ILE A 63 34.42 -6.46 -2.30
N SER A 64 34.33 -6.87 -3.57
CA SER A 64 33.23 -6.52 -4.50
C SER A 64 32.03 -7.49 -4.50
N GLN A 65 30.83 -6.94 -4.69
CA GLN A 65 29.48 -7.54 -4.84
C GLN A 65 28.70 -7.86 -3.56
N ASN A 66 29.23 -8.60 -2.59
CA ASN A 66 28.46 -8.95 -1.38
C ASN A 66 28.09 -7.72 -0.53
N GLN A 67 28.97 -6.72 -0.46
CA GLN A 67 28.70 -5.48 0.28
C GLN A 67 27.63 -4.61 -0.37
N ILE A 68 27.51 -4.63 -1.70
CA ILE A 68 26.48 -3.90 -2.46
C ILE A 68 25.11 -4.54 -2.25
N LEU A 69 25.03 -5.88 -2.26
CA LEU A 69 23.79 -6.60 -1.97
C LEU A 69 23.32 -6.37 -0.54
N ILE A 70 24.24 -6.36 0.44
CA ILE A 70 23.94 -6.01 1.83
C ILE A 70 23.42 -4.58 1.94
N GLN A 71 24.01 -3.64 1.20
CA GLN A 71 23.55 -2.25 1.19
C GLN A 71 22.15 -2.10 0.59
N GLN A 72 21.83 -2.84 -0.47
CA GLN A 72 20.48 -2.87 -1.06
C GLN A 72 19.44 -3.47 -0.11
N ILE A 73 19.81 -4.51 0.65
CA ILE A 73 18.96 -5.09 1.69
C ILE A 73 18.69 -4.07 2.80
N ASN A 74 19.74 -3.39 3.28
CA ASN A 74 19.62 -2.36 4.33
C ASN A 74 18.76 -1.18 3.87
N GLU A 75 18.88 -0.77 2.60
CA GLU A 75 18.07 0.30 2.02
C GLU A 75 16.60 -0.10 1.90
N TRP A 76 16.33 -1.32 1.42
CA TRP A 76 14.98 -1.86 1.38
C TRP A 76 14.37 -1.99 2.78
N GLU A 77 15.14 -2.43 3.77
CA GLU A 77 14.71 -2.57 5.16
C GLU A 77 14.28 -1.22 5.72
N CYS A 78 15.14 -0.21 5.58
CA CYS A 78 14.86 1.16 6.01
C CYS A 78 13.59 1.71 5.32
N ASN A 79 13.47 1.54 4.01
CA ASN A 79 12.35 2.04 3.24
C ASN A 79 11.03 1.36 3.61
N SER A 80 11.07 0.05 3.88
CA SER A 80 9.89 -0.73 4.28
C SER A 80 9.41 -0.34 5.67
N ILE A 81 10.32 -0.21 6.64
CA ILE A 81 10.02 0.28 7.99
C ILE A 81 9.41 1.68 7.93
N LYS A 82 10.00 2.58 7.13
CA LYS A 82 9.51 3.96 6.97
C LYS A 82 8.08 4.00 6.42
N LYS A 83 7.73 3.14 5.45
CA LYS A 83 6.36 3.03 4.91
C LYS A 83 5.36 2.56 5.97
N VAL A 84 5.72 1.57 6.76
CA VAL A 84 4.88 1.07 7.88
C VAL A 84 4.65 2.17 8.91
N GLN A 85 5.72 2.88 9.29
CA GLN A 85 5.64 4.01 10.23
C GLN A 85 4.73 5.12 9.71
N GLN A 86 4.84 5.48 8.43
CA GLN A 86 3.99 6.50 7.79
C GLN A 86 2.52 6.08 7.77
N SER A 87 2.23 4.82 7.45
CA SER A 87 0.86 4.30 7.46
C SER A 87 0.25 4.36 8.87
N ALA A 88 1.03 3.95 9.88
CA ALA A 88 0.62 4.04 11.27
C ALA A 88 0.41 5.49 11.73
N GLU A 89 1.24 6.42 11.25
CA GLU A 89 1.09 7.85 11.54
C GLU A 89 -0.18 8.43 10.93
N ASN A 90 -0.49 8.09 9.68
CA ASN A 90 -1.73 8.51 9.04
C ASN A 90 -2.96 8.01 9.81
N ALA A 91 -2.94 6.76 10.30
CA ALA A 91 -4.01 6.22 11.14
C ALA A 91 -4.14 6.98 12.47
N ARG A 92 -3.03 7.28 13.15
CA ARG A 92 -3.01 8.10 14.38
C ARG A 92 -3.62 9.48 14.14
N GLN A 93 -3.31 10.12 13.03
CA GLN A 93 -3.85 11.44 12.67
C GLN A 93 -5.37 11.40 12.46
N ILE A 94 -5.90 10.34 11.85
CA ILE A 94 -7.36 10.17 11.68
C ILE A 94 -8.04 10.09 13.05
N VAL A 95 -7.51 9.27 13.96
CA VAL A 95 -8.01 9.16 15.34
C VAL A 95 -7.96 10.52 16.04
N PHE A 96 -6.82 11.20 16.01
CA PHE A 96 -6.64 12.50 16.66
C PHE A 96 -7.60 13.57 16.11
N LYS A 97 -7.78 13.62 14.79
CA LYS A 97 -8.71 14.55 14.14
C LYS A 97 -10.15 14.29 14.58
N HIS A 98 -10.55 13.03 14.65
CA HIS A 98 -11.89 12.65 15.08
C HIS A 98 -12.13 13.00 16.56
N THR A 99 -11.17 12.67 17.43
CA THR A 99 -11.21 13.01 18.86
C THR A 99 -11.30 14.52 19.08
N THR A 100 -10.45 15.30 18.40
CA THR A 100 -10.47 16.78 18.49
C THR A 100 -11.82 17.34 18.05
N LYS A 101 -12.39 16.85 16.94
CA LYS A 101 -13.72 17.28 16.47
C LYS A 101 -14.82 16.99 17.50
N HIS A 102 -14.76 15.84 18.16
CA HIS A 102 -15.70 15.47 19.21
C HIS A 102 -15.59 16.38 20.43
N ILE A 103 -14.36 16.64 20.90
CA ILE A 103 -14.09 17.55 22.02
C ILE A 103 -14.60 18.97 21.71
N ASN A 104 -14.28 19.51 20.53
CA ASN A 104 -14.74 20.84 20.13
C ASN A 104 -16.29 20.94 20.11
N LYS A 105 -16.99 19.86 19.73
CA LYS A 105 -18.46 19.83 19.76
C LYS A 105 -19.00 19.91 21.19
N ILE A 106 -18.37 19.23 22.14
CA ILE A 106 -18.73 19.29 23.57
C ILE A 106 -18.43 20.69 24.10
N GLU A 107 -17.26 21.25 23.78
CA GLU A 107 -16.85 22.59 24.18
C GLU A 107 -17.84 23.67 23.69
N MET A 108 -18.31 23.58 22.43
CA MET A 108 -19.33 24.48 21.91
C MET A 108 -20.65 24.40 22.69
N LYS A 109 -21.09 23.19 23.08
CA LYS A 109 -22.30 23.02 23.91
C LYS A 109 -22.10 23.63 25.31
N LEU A 110 -20.92 23.42 25.90
CA LEU A 110 -20.57 23.96 27.21
C LEU A 110 -20.52 25.50 27.21
N ASN A 111 -19.91 26.10 26.17
CA ASN A 111 -19.88 27.56 26.01
C ASN A 111 -21.28 28.13 25.84
N LYS A 112 -22.14 27.48 25.04
CA LYS A 112 -23.55 27.89 24.90
C LYS A 112 -24.28 27.86 26.24
N MET A 113 -24.12 26.80 27.02
CA MET A 113 -24.72 26.69 28.35
C MET A 113 -24.17 27.76 29.31
N THR A 114 -22.88 28.08 29.20
CA THR A 114 -22.24 29.13 30.02
C THR A 114 -22.84 30.50 29.77
N GLU A 115 -23.12 30.86 28.51
CA GLU A 115 -23.81 32.11 28.20
C GLU A 115 -25.24 32.13 28.73
N GLN A 116 -26.00 31.04 28.58
CA GLN A 116 -27.36 30.93 29.14
C GLN A 116 -27.37 31.12 30.66
N LEU A 117 -26.43 30.48 31.38
CA LEU A 117 -26.29 30.64 32.83
C LEU A 117 -25.96 32.10 33.22
N ARG A 118 -25.17 32.79 32.40
CA ARG A 118 -24.76 34.17 32.63
C ARG A 118 -25.93 35.14 32.42
N GLU A 119 -26.66 34.98 31.32
CA GLU A 119 -27.86 35.78 31.01
C GLU A 119 -28.90 35.61 32.11
N SER A 120 -29.27 34.38 32.46
CA SER A 120 -30.27 34.14 33.49
C SER A 120 -29.87 34.68 34.88
N ARG A 121 -28.58 34.63 35.21
CA ARG A 121 -28.08 35.23 36.45
C ARG A 121 -28.17 36.77 36.43
N GLN A 122 -27.97 37.41 35.28
CA GLN A 122 -28.09 38.86 35.15
C GLN A 122 -29.54 39.32 35.22
N GLU A 123 -30.46 38.54 34.64
CA GLU A 123 -31.89 38.84 34.61
C GLU A 123 -32.64 38.39 35.88
N ASN A 124 -32.00 37.57 36.74
CA ASN A 124 -32.60 36.97 37.94
C ASN A 124 -33.88 36.17 37.62
N ASP A 125 -33.91 35.50 36.47
CA ASP A 125 -35.10 34.84 35.90
C ASP A 125 -35.10 33.30 36.04
N PHE A 126 -34.19 32.74 36.85
CA PHE A 126 -34.01 31.30 36.99
C PHE A 126 -34.95 30.68 38.04
N PHE A 127 -35.49 29.49 37.73
CA PHE A 127 -36.34 28.70 38.63
C PHE A 127 -35.75 27.30 38.93
N GLU A 128 -36.36 26.53 39.84
CA GLU A 128 -35.85 25.18 40.15
C GLU A 128 -35.84 24.24 38.94
N ALA A 129 -36.75 24.47 37.98
CA ALA A 129 -36.80 23.73 36.72
C ALA A 129 -35.54 23.95 35.86
N ASP A 130 -35.08 25.19 35.74
CA ASP A 130 -33.89 25.54 34.95
C ASP A 130 -32.62 24.98 35.59
N LEU A 131 -32.52 25.09 36.93
CA LEU A 131 -31.42 24.51 37.70
C LEU A 131 -31.34 22.98 37.53
N LYS A 132 -32.49 22.30 37.48
CA LYS A 132 -32.56 20.86 37.24
C LYS A 132 -32.13 20.52 35.81
N LEU A 133 -32.63 21.26 34.82
CA LEU A 133 -32.33 21.05 33.40
C LEU A 133 -30.84 21.24 33.11
N TRP A 134 -30.22 22.27 33.68
CA TRP A 134 -28.78 22.51 33.57
C TRP A 134 -27.94 21.41 34.24
N LYS A 135 -28.35 20.89 35.40
CA LYS A 135 -27.66 19.75 36.02
C LYS A 135 -27.74 18.51 35.15
N GLU A 136 -28.91 18.19 34.61
CA GLU A 136 -29.09 17.04 33.71
C GLU A 136 -28.27 17.19 32.42
N GLU A 137 -28.16 18.41 31.88
CA GLU A 137 -27.33 18.70 30.71
C GLU A 137 -25.83 18.48 30.99
N LEU A 138 -25.33 18.91 32.16
CA LEU A 138 -23.95 18.66 32.56
C LEU A 138 -23.66 17.16 32.73
N GLU A 139 -24.58 16.40 33.32
CA GLU A 139 -24.44 14.95 33.43
C GLU A 139 -24.42 14.28 32.05
N ARG A 140 -25.25 14.76 31.11
CA ARG A 140 -25.27 14.28 29.72
C ARG A 140 -23.96 14.56 29.00
N LEU A 141 -23.44 15.80 29.08
CA LEU A 141 -22.16 16.17 28.48
C LEU A 141 -21.01 15.37 29.08
N THR A 142 -21.06 15.10 30.38
CA THR A 142 -20.09 14.25 31.06
C THR A 142 -20.12 12.82 30.52
N LYS A 143 -21.31 12.23 30.29
CA LYS A 143 -21.44 10.91 29.66
C LYS A 143 -20.95 10.91 28.20
N GLU A 144 -21.25 11.95 27.42
CA GLU A 144 -20.75 12.10 26.05
C GLU A 144 -19.21 12.15 26.02
N LEU A 145 -18.58 12.87 26.95
CA LEU A 145 -17.12 12.98 27.04
C LEU A 145 -16.44 11.61 27.29
N HIS A 146 -17.01 10.79 28.16
CA HIS A 146 -16.47 9.47 28.53
C HIS A 146 -16.85 8.35 27.55
N ASN A 147 -17.69 8.63 26.56
CA ASN A 147 -18.11 7.66 25.53
C ASN A 147 -17.69 8.13 24.13
N PRO A 148 -16.38 8.14 23.81
CA PRO A 148 -15.95 8.44 22.46
C PRO A 148 -16.53 7.40 21.50
N LEU A 149 -17.16 7.88 20.43
CA LEU A 149 -17.66 7.13 19.27
C LEU A 149 -16.78 5.90 18.96
N GLN A 150 -17.39 4.74 18.76
CA GLN A 150 -16.71 3.47 18.48
C GLN A 150 -15.83 3.57 17.22
N ILE A 151 -14.55 3.90 17.39
CA ILE A 151 -13.55 3.77 16.33
C ILE A 151 -13.09 2.32 16.35
N THR A 152 -13.51 1.53 15.37
CA THR A 152 -13.06 0.16 15.18
C THR A 152 -11.80 0.18 14.31
N PHE A 153 -10.72 -0.43 14.81
CA PHE A 153 -9.50 -0.65 14.04
C PHE A 153 -9.63 -2.00 13.32
N GLU A 154 -9.76 -1.97 11.99
CA GLU A 154 -9.68 -3.17 11.16
C GLU A 154 -8.29 -3.26 10.52
N GLN A 155 -7.54 -4.30 10.88
CA GLN A 155 -6.25 -4.59 10.27
C GLN A 155 -6.48 -5.37 8.97
N ILE A 156 -6.22 -4.72 7.83
CA ILE A 156 -6.12 -5.44 6.56
C ILE A 156 -4.67 -5.89 6.41
N SER A 157 -4.42 -7.18 6.60
CA SER A 157 -3.13 -7.81 6.37
C SER A 157 -2.85 -7.90 4.86
N LEU A 158 -2.51 -6.78 4.23
CA LEU A 158 -1.81 -6.84 2.95
C LEU A 158 -0.34 -7.17 3.24
N PRO A 159 0.33 -8.03 2.45
CA PRO A 159 1.76 -8.23 2.56
C PRO A 159 2.45 -6.92 2.17
N LEU A 160 2.66 -6.04 3.16
CA LEU A 160 3.37 -4.76 3.04
C LEU A 160 4.85 -4.93 2.68
N VAL A 161 5.30 -6.18 2.60
CA VAL A 161 6.68 -6.60 2.40
C VAL A 161 6.68 -7.49 1.16
N SER A 162 7.06 -6.92 0.02
CA SER A 162 7.48 -7.71 -1.13
C SER A 162 8.68 -8.55 -0.69
N ASN A 163 8.51 -9.87 -0.60
CA ASN A 163 9.55 -10.79 -0.15
C ASN A 163 10.84 -10.58 -0.98
N ILE A 164 11.98 -10.44 -0.31
CA ILE A 164 13.30 -10.45 -0.96
C ILE A 164 13.68 -11.91 -1.25
N TYR A 165 14.05 -12.21 -2.49
CA TYR A 165 14.74 -13.44 -2.86
C TYR A 165 16.16 -13.10 -3.35
N VAL A 166 17.16 -13.80 -2.81
CA VAL A 166 18.55 -13.76 -3.31
C VAL A 166 18.79 -15.07 -4.07
N ASP A 167 18.95 -14.97 -5.39
CA ASP A 167 19.27 -16.11 -6.25
C ASP A 167 20.79 -16.25 -6.38
N ILE A 168 21.33 -17.42 -6.04
CA ILE A 168 22.77 -17.73 -6.13
C ILE A 168 22.94 -18.85 -7.17
N PRO A 169 23.41 -18.53 -8.40
CA PRO A 169 23.58 -19.54 -9.42
C PRO A 169 24.81 -20.41 -9.13
N SER A 170 24.57 -21.72 -9.04
CA SER A 170 25.51 -22.84 -9.14
C SER A 170 26.49 -23.11 -7.99
N ILE A 171 26.09 -24.01 -7.09
CA ILE A 171 26.94 -25.16 -6.71
C ILE A 171 26.04 -26.42 -6.61
N SER A 172 26.14 -27.30 -7.62
CA SER A 172 25.70 -28.69 -7.50
C SER A 172 26.73 -29.45 -6.65
N LEU A 173 26.63 -29.37 -5.33
CA LEU A 173 27.31 -30.27 -4.38
C LEU A 173 26.36 -30.63 -3.23
N HIS A 174 25.61 -31.71 -3.41
CA HIS A 174 25.23 -32.77 -2.45
C HIS A 174 25.33 -32.59 -0.92
N SER A 175 25.02 -31.44 -0.31
CA SER A 175 24.77 -31.42 1.14
C SER A 175 23.81 -30.31 1.56
N ASN A 176 22.66 -30.77 2.07
CA ASN A 176 21.63 -30.05 2.81
C ASN A 176 22.17 -28.83 3.59
N ASN A 177 21.89 -27.63 3.11
CA ASN A 177 21.84 -26.41 3.93
C ASN A 177 21.06 -25.31 3.20
N ILE A 178 19.78 -25.58 2.95
CA ILE A 178 18.80 -24.52 2.76
C ILE A 178 18.57 -23.93 4.15
N ALA A 179 18.89 -22.65 4.35
CA ALA A 179 18.36 -21.90 5.48
C ALA A 179 16.86 -21.67 5.23
N ILE A 180 16.06 -22.70 5.53
CA ILE A 180 14.60 -22.67 5.53
C ILE A 180 14.18 -21.98 6.84
N ASP A 181 14.07 -20.66 6.83
CA ASP A 181 13.14 -19.99 7.76
C ASP A 181 11.82 -19.60 7.07
N ALA A 182 11.58 -20.15 5.88
CA ALA A 182 10.23 -20.45 5.43
C ALA A 182 9.75 -21.68 6.21
N ARG A 183 9.32 -21.50 7.47
CA ARG A 183 8.44 -22.51 8.06
C ARG A 183 7.21 -22.55 7.18
N TRP A 184 7.01 -23.68 6.51
CA TRP A 184 5.72 -23.99 5.89
C TRP A 184 4.64 -23.66 6.92
N ILE A 185 3.63 -22.89 6.50
CA ILE A 185 2.41 -22.76 7.30
C ILE A 185 2.00 -24.20 7.60
N GLN A 186 1.97 -24.59 8.87
CA GLN A 186 1.78 -25.98 9.27
C GLN A 186 0.43 -26.55 8.75
N ASN A 187 -0.45 -25.66 8.28
CA ASN A 187 -1.77 -25.92 7.72
C ASN A 187 -1.90 -25.41 6.27
N GLY A 188 -0.85 -25.53 5.45
CA GLY A 188 -0.95 -25.21 4.02
C GLY A 188 -2.05 -26.03 3.34
N ILE A 189 -2.83 -25.37 2.47
CA ILE A 189 -3.89 -26.02 1.68
C ILE A 189 -3.47 -26.10 0.22
N THR A 190 -3.89 -27.15 -0.47
CA THR A 190 -3.71 -27.25 -1.93
C THR A 190 -4.75 -26.38 -2.63
N VAL A 191 -4.26 -25.41 -3.41
CA VAL A 191 -5.10 -24.41 -4.10
C VAL A 191 -5.16 -24.61 -5.62
N ALA A 192 -4.29 -25.46 -6.18
CA ALA A 192 -4.30 -25.87 -7.57
C ALA A 192 -3.80 -27.33 -7.67
N GLY A 193 -4.44 -28.15 -8.51
CA GLY A 193 -4.14 -29.57 -8.62
C GLY A 193 -4.53 -30.37 -7.37
N GLY A 194 -3.62 -31.20 -6.84
CA GLY A 194 -3.84 -32.01 -5.64
C GLY A 194 -4.57 -33.34 -5.83
N ASN A 195 -5.09 -33.62 -7.04
CA ASN A 195 -5.87 -34.83 -7.33
C ASN A 195 -5.10 -35.85 -8.18
N GLY A 196 -3.77 -35.88 -8.03
CA GLY A 196 -2.88 -36.76 -8.80
C GLY A 196 -2.63 -36.29 -10.24
N ARG A 197 -1.82 -37.09 -10.95
CA ARG A 197 -1.43 -36.86 -12.34
C ARG A 197 -2.59 -37.21 -13.28
N GLY A 198 -3.01 -36.28 -14.14
CA GLY A 198 -4.00 -36.56 -15.18
C GLY A 198 -4.58 -35.31 -15.86
N ASN A 199 -5.43 -35.54 -16.86
CA ASN A 199 -6.02 -34.51 -17.71
C ASN A 199 -7.25 -33.82 -17.07
N GLY A 200 -7.69 -34.24 -15.88
CA GLY A 200 -8.79 -33.57 -15.18
C GLY A 200 -8.53 -32.08 -14.95
N LEU A 201 -9.59 -31.27 -14.87
CA LEU A 201 -9.46 -29.83 -14.57
C LEU A 201 -8.98 -29.56 -13.14
N ASN A 202 -9.03 -30.56 -12.27
CA ASN A 202 -8.50 -30.54 -10.91
C ASN A 202 -7.14 -31.29 -10.79
N GLN A 203 -6.51 -31.61 -11.92
CA GLN A 203 -5.26 -32.36 -12.01
C GLN A 203 -4.22 -31.57 -12.82
N LEU A 204 -2.94 -31.83 -12.53
CA LEU A 204 -1.78 -31.25 -13.23
C LEU A 204 -0.78 -32.37 -13.51
N THR A 205 0.03 -32.22 -14.56
CA THR A 205 1.16 -33.11 -14.85
C THR A 205 2.42 -32.34 -15.18
N SER A 206 3.39 -32.45 -14.27
CA SER A 206 4.65 -31.72 -14.36
C SER A 206 4.42 -30.21 -14.54
N PRO A 207 3.70 -29.55 -13.62
CA PRO A 207 3.59 -28.10 -13.69
C PRO A 207 4.97 -27.48 -13.42
N VAL A 208 5.41 -26.56 -14.28
CA VAL A 208 6.80 -26.03 -14.28
C VAL A 208 6.87 -24.50 -14.17
N GLY A 209 5.76 -23.81 -14.42
CA GLY A 209 5.64 -22.36 -14.30
C GLY A 209 4.35 -21.99 -13.58
N LEU A 210 4.41 -20.89 -12.82
CA LEU A 210 3.33 -20.39 -12.00
C LEU A 210 3.31 -18.87 -12.03
N TYR A 211 2.13 -18.28 -12.19
CA TYR A 211 1.90 -16.86 -11.99
C TYR A 211 0.69 -16.67 -11.06
N VAL A 212 0.74 -15.64 -10.21
CA VAL A 212 -0.37 -15.27 -9.32
C VAL A 212 -0.68 -13.80 -9.55
N ASP A 213 -1.93 -13.48 -9.90
CA ASP A 213 -2.36 -12.10 -10.08
C ASP A 213 -2.83 -11.43 -8.77
N ASP A 214 -3.18 -10.15 -8.84
CA ASP A 214 -3.58 -9.34 -7.68
C ASP A 214 -4.91 -9.83 -7.06
N ASP A 215 -5.73 -10.55 -7.84
CA ASP A 215 -6.98 -11.16 -7.41
C ASP A 215 -6.78 -12.56 -6.79
N GLN A 216 -5.52 -12.97 -6.58
CA GLN A 216 -5.12 -14.31 -6.11
C GLN A 216 -5.56 -15.43 -7.06
N THR A 217 -5.71 -15.14 -8.34
CA THR A 217 -5.88 -16.15 -9.39
C THR A 217 -4.54 -16.75 -9.74
N ILE A 218 -4.49 -18.07 -9.75
CA ILE A 218 -3.29 -18.85 -10.01
C ILE A 218 -3.33 -19.35 -11.44
N TYR A 219 -2.27 -19.10 -12.19
CA TYR A 219 -2.08 -19.63 -13.51
C TYR A 219 -0.89 -20.59 -13.47
N ALA A 220 -1.06 -21.79 -13.99
CA ALA A 220 -0.02 -22.81 -14.00
C ALA A 220 0.18 -23.36 -15.41
N SER A 221 1.44 -23.49 -15.83
CA SER A 221 1.79 -24.20 -17.06
C SER A 221 1.83 -25.70 -16.79
N ASP A 222 0.89 -26.44 -17.38
CA ASP A 222 0.81 -27.90 -17.29
C ASP A 222 1.59 -28.49 -18.48
N TYR A 223 2.90 -28.68 -18.28
CA TYR A 223 3.88 -28.96 -19.33
C TYR A 223 3.50 -30.15 -20.20
N GLU A 224 3.25 -31.30 -19.57
CA GLU A 224 2.97 -32.56 -20.26
C GLU A 224 1.58 -32.58 -20.91
N HIS A 225 0.65 -31.74 -20.45
CA HIS A 225 -0.67 -31.60 -21.07
C HIS A 225 -0.78 -30.46 -22.07
N HIS A 226 0.31 -29.71 -22.26
CA HIS A 226 0.38 -28.64 -23.25
C HIS A 226 -0.76 -27.62 -23.09
N ARG A 227 -0.99 -27.19 -21.84
CA ARG A 227 -2.07 -26.26 -21.48
C ARG A 227 -1.62 -25.29 -20.39
N ILE A 228 -2.24 -24.12 -20.37
CA ILE A 228 -2.19 -23.18 -19.26
C ILE A 228 -3.52 -23.27 -18.53
N MET A 229 -3.45 -23.46 -17.22
CA MET A 229 -4.59 -23.68 -16.35
C MET A 229 -4.74 -22.51 -15.36
N GLU A 230 -5.94 -21.98 -15.24
CA GLU A 230 -6.32 -20.91 -14.30
C GLU A 230 -7.10 -21.50 -13.12
N TRP A 231 -6.77 -21.10 -11.90
CA TRP A 231 -7.54 -21.34 -10.67
C TRP A 231 -7.83 -20.03 -9.98
N LYS A 232 -9.11 -19.65 -9.94
CA LYS A 232 -9.57 -18.51 -9.12
C LYS A 232 -9.46 -18.83 -7.63
N TYR A 233 -9.37 -17.78 -6.82
CA TYR A 233 -9.34 -17.91 -5.37
C TYR A 233 -10.51 -18.77 -4.86
N GLY A 234 -10.18 -19.85 -4.13
CA GLY A 234 -11.15 -20.80 -3.57
C GLY A 234 -11.74 -21.83 -4.55
N ALA A 235 -11.31 -21.86 -5.82
CA ALA A 235 -11.80 -22.83 -6.79
C ALA A 235 -11.26 -24.24 -6.53
N ILE A 236 -12.13 -25.25 -6.67
CA ILE A 236 -11.77 -26.68 -6.52
C ILE A 236 -11.29 -27.34 -7.83
N SER A 237 -11.42 -26.64 -8.95
CA SER A 237 -11.01 -27.07 -10.29
C SER A 237 -10.64 -25.85 -11.11
N GLY A 238 -9.69 -26.01 -12.02
CA GLY A 238 -9.21 -24.94 -12.88
C GLY A 238 -9.98 -24.84 -14.19
N GLN A 239 -9.55 -23.90 -15.03
CA GLN A 239 -10.03 -23.69 -16.39
C GLN A 239 -8.85 -23.62 -17.35
N ILE A 240 -9.02 -24.18 -18.54
CA ILE A 240 -8.00 -24.05 -19.59
C ILE A 240 -8.13 -22.66 -20.21
N VAL A 241 -7.09 -21.83 -20.08
CA VAL A 241 -7.06 -20.47 -20.65
C VAL A 241 -6.20 -20.36 -21.91
N ALA A 242 -5.31 -21.34 -22.12
CA ALA A 242 -4.57 -21.49 -23.38
C ALA A 242 -4.16 -22.96 -23.60
N GLY A 243 -4.08 -23.39 -24.86
CA GLY A 243 -3.70 -24.76 -25.22
C GLY A 243 -4.80 -25.79 -24.87
N GLY A 244 -4.37 -27.00 -24.50
CA GLY A 244 -5.29 -28.12 -24.16
C GLY A 244 -5.79 -28.92 -25.36
N ASN A 245 -5.42 -28.55 -26.59
CA ASN A 245 -5.77 -29.25 -27.83
C ASN A 245 -4.60 -30.09 -28.39
N GLY A 246 -3.76 -30.60 -27.49
CA GLY A 246 -2.57 -31.37 -27.83
C GLY A 246 -1.40 -30.53 -28.32
N VAL A 247 -0.30 -31.22 -28.62
CA VAL A 247 0.94 -30.61 -29.11
C VAL A 247 0.77 -30.07 -30.52
N GLY A 248 1.20 -28.83 -30.75
CA GLY A 248 1.23 -28.28 -32.10
C GLY A 248 1.46 -26.78 -32.17
N ASN A 249 1.28 -26.22 -33.37
CA ASN A 249 1.51 -24.81 -33.71
C ASN A 249 0.24 -24.08 -34.18
N ARG A 250 -0.93 -24.69 -34.02
CA ARG A 250 -2.21 -24.01 -34.23
C ARG A 250 -2.46 -23.02 -33.09
N ASN A 251 -3.28 -22.00 -33.34
CA ASN A 251 -3.56 -20.92 -32.37
C ASN A 251 -4.18 -21.42 -31.05
N ASP A 252 -4.77 -22.61 -31.03
CA ASP A 252 -5.40 -23.27 -29.89
C ASP A 252 -4.55 -24.39 -29.28
N GLN A 253 -3.29 -24.55 -29.73
CA GLN A 253 -2.34 -25.56 -29.28
C GLN A 253 -1.11 -24.94 -28.62
N LEU A 254 -0.49 -25.70 -27.72
CA LEU A 254 0.81 -25.37 -27.14
C LEU A 254 1.74 -26.57 -27.28
N ASN A 255 3.04 -26.38 -27.05
CA ASN A 255 4.01 -27.46 -27.02
C ASN A 255 4.90 -27.29 -25.80
N GLY A 256 4.58 -28.01 -24.73
CA GLY A 256 5.34 -27.97 -23.47
C GLY A 256 5.53 -26.55 -22.93
N PRO A 257 4.44 -25.81 -22.60
CA PRO A 257 4.60 -24.48 -22.06
C PRO A 257 5.39 -24.55 -20.77
N THR A 258 6.44 -23.75 -20.65
CA THR A 258 7.32 -23.75 -19.48
C THR A 258 6.99 -22.61 -18.54
N ASP A 259 6.82 -21.41 -19.08
CA ASP A 259 6.64 -20.20 -18.30
C ASP A 259 5.46 -19.38 -18.83
N LEU A 260 4.96 -18.47 -18.01
CA LEU A 260 3.85 -17.61 -18.33
C LEU A 260 4.02 -16.24 -17.69
N ILE A 261 3.68 -15.20 -18.45
CA ILE A 261 3.58 -13.83 -17.97
C ILE A 261 2.19 -13.31 -18.35
N ILE A 262 1.61 -12.49 -17.50
CA ILE A 262 0.35 -11.80 -17.79
C ILE A 262 0.66 -10.34 -18.12
N ASP A 263 0.23 -9.92 -19.30
CA ASP A 263 0.27 -8.52 -19.73
C ASP A 263 -0.98 -7.81 -19.20
N LYS A 264 -0.81 -7.01 -18.13
CA LYS A 264 -1.89 -6.19 -17.58
C LYS A 264 -2.08 -4.98 -18.48
N LYS A 265 -3.16 -4.95 -19.26
CA LYS A 265 -3.58 -3.69 -19.91
C LYS A 265 -4.10 -2.73 -18.84
N GLU A 266 -3.42 -1.59 -18.72
CA GLU A 266 -3.85 -0.42 -17.94
C GLU A 266 -5.19 0.15 -18.43
#